data_AF-A0A537WVI8-F1
#
_entry.id   AF-A0A537WVI8-F1
#
_cell.length_a   1.000
_cell.length_b   1.000
_cell.length_c   1.000
_cell.angle_alpha   90.00
_cell.angle_beta   90.00
_cell.angle_gamma   90.00
#
_symmetry.space_group_name_H-M   'P 1'
#
loop_
_entity.id
_entity.type
_entity.pdbx_description
1 polymer ?
#
loop_
_entity_poly.entity_id
_entity_poly.type
_entity_poly.pdbx_seq_one_letter_code
_entity_poly.pdbx_strand_id
1 'polypeptide(L)'
;MGTNTPVLEVPGHVLDYLGEQPTLTLATASPAGVPRATTLIYVNEGPTVYVWTRPDTATARHMEQNPVVSFAIDQYDADWRGTKGIQATGEAQVVLNPAEVKRAKDLFLAKFPSLAGSLAANVSVFRLSPSELQFIDNTTSESTNRGGIDFHRDLVYSVFRELPQQDAETLAAQLNTMEVDAGTVIVRQGAPADKFFIIIDGEVEIIREDDGQQRTLATRARLHPRDAVRDGT
;
A
#
# COMPACT_ATOMS: atom_id res chain seq x y z
N MET A 1 15.48 4.06 28.53
CA MET A 1 15.66 2.72 27.94
C MET A 1 14.91 2.73 26.62
N GLY A 2 15.63 2.71 25.50
CA GLY A 2 15.02 2.78 24.18
C GLY A 2 14.18 1.53 23.93
N THR A 3 12.88 1.72 23.73
CA THR A 3 12.01 0.67 23.21
C THR A 3 12.35 0.49 21.75
N ASN A 4 13.02 -0.63 21.45
CA ASN A 4 13.35 -1.06 20.09
C ASN A 4 12.03 -1.44 19.40
N THR A 5 11.39 -0.48 18.73
CA THR A 5 10.21 -0.73 17.89
C THR A 5 10.64 -1.64 16.75
N PRO A 6 10.06 -2.84 16.60
CA PRO A 6 10.40 -3.71 15.49
C PRO A 6 9.90 -3.02 14.22
N VAL A 7 10.82 -2.55 13.39
CA VAL A 7 10.57 -2.40 11.95
C VAL A 7 9.98 -3.75 11.53
N LEU A 8 8.72 -3.77 11.05
CA LEU A 8 8.14 -4.99 10.51
C LEU A 8 8.99 -5.37 9.30
N GLU A 9 9.93 -6.28 9.50
CA GLU A 9 10.75 -6.83 8.45
C GLU A 9 9.84 -7.60 7.49
N VAL A 10 10.01 -7.33 6.20
CA VAL A 10 9.29 -8.04 5.15
C VAL A 10 9.66 -9.53 5.25
N PRO A 11 8.71 -10.46 5.42
CA PRO A 11 8.97 -11.89 5.50
C PRO A 11 9.76 -12.38 4.29
N GLY A 12 10.67 -13.31 4.52
CA GLY A 12 11.58 -13.83 3.48
C GLY A 12 10.86 -14.30 2.22
N HIS A 13 9.76 -15.03 2.36
CA HIS A 13 8.99 -15.53 1.20
C HIS A 13 8.42 -14.43 0.30
N VAL A 14 8.11 -13.25 0.86
CA VAL A 14 7.65 -12.09 0.08
C VAL A 14 8.82 -11.44 -0.66
N LEU A 15 10.00 -11.39 -0.04
CA LEU A 15 11.23 -10.93 -0.68
C LEU A 15 11.69 -11.89 -1.79
N ASP A 16 11.55 -13.20 -1.58
CA ASP A 16 11.82 -14.23 -2.57
C ASP A 16 10.91 -14.03 -3.79
N TYR A 17 9.59 -13.89 -3.57
CA TYR A 17 8.63 -13.60 -4.64
C TYR A 17 8.99 -12.29 -5.38
N LEU A 18 9.29 -11.21 -4.65
CA LEU A 18 9.74 -9.94 -5.23
C LEU A 18 11.03 -10.10 -6.05
N GLY A 19 11.95 -10.97 -5.62
CA GLY A 19 13.19 -11.28 -6.32
C GLY A 19 12.96 -12.05 -7.62
N GLU A 20 12.01 -12.98 -7.63
CA GLU A 20 11.71 -13.87 -8.76
C GLU A 20 10.95 -13.18 -9.89
N GLN A 21 9.99 -12.30 -9.59
CA GLN A 21 9.12 -11.73 -10.62
C GLN A 21 9.85 -10.74 -11.55
N PRO A 22 9.68 -10.82 -12.88
CA PRO A 22 10.50 -10.05 -13.81
C PRO A 22 10.02 -8.60 -14.02
N THR A 23 8.73 -8.36 -13.82
CA THR A 23 8.06 -7.11 -14.19
C THR A 23 7.12 -6.64 -13.11
N LEU A 24 6.92 -5.33 -13.05
CA LEU A 24 5.87 -4.68 -12.28
C LEU A 24 5.04 -3.79 -13.20
N THR A 25 3.81 -3.49 -12.80
CA THR A 25 2.98 -2.43 -13.38
C THR A 25 3.03 -1.24 -12.45
N LEU A 26 3.70 -0.16 -12.88
CA LEU A 26 3.86 1.08 -12.14
C LEU A 26 2.73 2.06 -12.47
N ALA A 27 1.97 2.45 -11.45
CA ALA A 27 1.05 3.56 -11.48
C ALA A 27 1.76 4.86 -11.07
N THR A 28 1.64 5.87 -11.91
CA THR A 28 2.13 7.24 -11.69
C THR A 28 1.02 8.23 -12.05
N ALA A 29 1.13 9.48 -11.59
CA ALA A 29 0.20 10.52 -11.98
C ALA A 29 0.92 11.83 -12.32
N SER A 30 0.39 12.58 -13.29
CA SER A 30 0.85 13.95 -13.52
C SER A 30 0.54 14.85 -12.32
N PRO A 31 1.09 16.08 -12.24
CA PRO A 31 0.70 17.05 -11.21
C PRO A 31 -0.80 17.40 -11.21
N ALA A 32 -1.48 17.22 -12.36
CA ALA A 32 -2.93 17.41 -12.49
C ALA A 32 -3.74 16.15 -12.15
N GLY A 33 -3.09 15.08 -11.66
CA GLY A 33 -3.75 13.83 -11.29
C GLY A 33 -4.09 12.90 -12.48
N VAL A 34 -3.54 13.14 -13.67
CA VAL A 34 -3.79 12.26 -14.83
C VAL A 34 -3.04 10.94 -14.62
N PRO A 35 -3.72 9.79 -14.47
CA PRO A 35 -3.08 8.54 -14.12
C PRO A 35 -2.40 7.89 -15.32
N ARG A 36 -1.33 7.13 -15.05
CA ARG A 36 -0.64 6.30 -16.03
C ARG A 36 -0.17 5.00 -15.39
N ALA A 37 -0.55 3.88 -16.00
CA ALA A 37 -0.01 2.55 -15.70
C ALA A 37 1.05 2.17 -16.76
N THR A 38 2.23 1.74 -16.33
CA THR A 38 3.33 1.35 -17.23
C THR A 38 3.98 0.07 -16.71
N THR A 39 4.04 -0.97 -17.54
CA THR A 39 4.79 -2.19 -17.23
C THR A 39 6.28 -1.96 -17.45
N LEU A 40 7.09 -2.25 -16.43
CA LEU A 40 8.54 -2.09 -16.43
C LEU A 40 9.21 -3.35 -15.88
N ILE A 41 10.41 -3.67 -16.40
CA ILE A 41 11.30 -4.62 -15.71
C ILE A 41 11.91 -3.93 -14.48
N TYR A 42 12.18 -4.71 -13.44
CA TYR A 42 12.73 -4.17 -12.19
C TYR A 42 13.73 -5.13 -11.53
N VAL A 43 14.51 -4.59 -10.62
CA VAL A 43 15.29 -5.34 -9.63
C VAL A 43 15.03 -4.79 -8.23
N ASN A 44 15.41 -5.52 -7.20
CA ASN A 44 15.17 -5.11 -5.83
C ASN A 44 16.37 -5.39 -4.91
N GLU A 45 16.45 -4.62 -3.84
CA GLU A 45 17.33 -4.85 -2.68
C GLU A 45 16.44 -4.75 -1.43
N GLY A 46 16.17 -5.89 -0.80
CA GLY A 46 15.07 -6.00 0.17
C GLY A 46 13.74 -5.60 -0.48
N PRO A 47 12.88 -4.79 0.17
CA PRO A 47 11.63 -4.29 -0.41
C PRO A 47 11.83 -3.11 -1.38
N THR A 48 13.02 -2.50 -1.42
CA THR A 48 13.29 -1.37 -2.31
C THR A 48 13.40 -1.86 -3.74
N VAL A 49 12.69 -1.19 -4.65
CA VAL A 49 12.64 -1.57 -6.07
C VAL A 49 13.38 -0.53 -6.90
N TYR A 50 14.11 -0.97 -7.91
CA TYR A 50 14.77 -0.12 -8.89
C TYR A 50 14.21 -0.39 -10.28
N VAL A 51 13.83 0.69 -10.96
CA VAL A 51 13.43 0.70 -12.37
C VAL A 51 14.30 1.66 -13.15
N TRP A 52 14.31 1.54 -14.46
CA TRP A 52 14.99 2.49 -15.33
C TRP A 52 14.13 2.79 -16.56
N THR A 53 14.21 4.02 -17.03
CA THR A 53 13.49 4.49 -18.21
C THR A 53 14.20 5.71 -18.81
N ARG A 54 13.85 6.07 -20.04
CA ARG A 54 14.32 7.33 -20.64
C ARG A 54 13.69 8.53 -19.93
N PRO A 55 14.45 9.62 -19.70
CA PRO A 55 13.96 10.80 -18.97
C PRO A 55 12.84 11.55 -19.71
N ASP A 56 12.70 11.37 -21.02
CA ASP A 56 11.66 11.99 -21.84
C ASP A 56 10.31 11.24 -21.84
N THR A 57 10.22 10.13 -21.12
CA THR A 57 8.96 9.39 -20.97
C THR A 57 8.00 10.11 -20.02
N ALA A 58 6.69 10.02 -20.27
CA ALA A 58 5.71 10.58 -19.33
C ALA A 58 5.80 9.94 -17.93
N THR A 59 6.20 8.65 -17.84
CA THR A 59 6.41 7.97 -16.55
C THR A 59 7.57 8.59 -15.77
N ALA A 60 8.70 8.87 -16.42
CA ALA A 60 9.83 9.56 -15.79
C ALA A 60 9.44 10.97 -15.31
N ARG A 61 8.80 11.76 -16.18
CA ARG A 61 8.33 13.11 -15.83
C ARG A 61 7.33 13.09 -14.67
N HIS A 62 6.42 12.11 -14.64
CA HIS A 62 5.51 11.95 -13.52
C HIS A 62 6.27 11.71 -12.22
N MET A 63 7.18 10.74 -12.17
CA MET A 63 7.97 10.44 -10.95
C MET A 63 8.81 11.63 -10.49
N GLU A 64 9.36 12.43 -11.40
CA GLU A 64 10.13 13.63 -11.06
C GLU A 64 9.27 14.78 -10.50
N GLN A 65 8.02 14.92 -10.96
CA GLN A 65 7.13 16.01 -10.58
C GLN A 65 6.15 15.65 -9.46
N ASN A 66 5.84 14.36 -9.33
CA ASN A 66 4.96 13.76 -8.33
C ASN A 66 5.58 12.42 -7.91
N PRO A 67 6.30 12.38 -6.77
CA PRO A 67 7.02 11.19 -6.35
C PRO A 67 6.09 10.07 -5.86
N VAL A 68 4.81 10.34 -5.60
CA VAL A 68 3.88 9.32 -5.10
C VAL A 68 3.55 8.33 -6.22
N VAL A 69 3.89 7.07 -5.98
CA VAL A 69 3.68 5.97 -6.92
C VAL A 69 3.03 4.78 -6.23
N SER A 70 2.39 3.94 -7.03
CA SER A 70 1.96 2.61 -6.61
C SER A 70 2.39 1.60 -7.66
N PHE A 71 2.67 0.36 -7.27
CA PHE A 71 2.95 -0.69 -8.21
C PHE A 71 2.28 -2.00 -7.82
N ALA A 72 1.96 -2.78 -8.85
CA ALA A 72 1.48 -4.15 -8.72
C ALA A 72 2.46 -5.10 -9.39
N ILE A 73 2.66 -6.26 -8.78
CA ILE A 73 3.37 -7.40 -9.35
C ILE A 73 2.42 -8.59 -9.22
N ASP A 74 1.98 -9.13 -10.33
CA ASP A 74 1.02 -10.23 -10.36
C ASP A 74 1.59 -11.39 -11.17
N GLN A 75 1.43 -12.60 -10.63
CA GLN A 75 1.63 -13.83 -11.37
C GLN A 75 0.26 -14.43 -11.62
N TYR A 76 -0.19 -14.35 -12.87
CA TYR A 76 -1.44 -14.96 -13.28
C TYR A 76 -1.27 -16.48 -13.40
N ASP A 77 -2.01 -17.21 -12.58
CA ASP A 77 -2.25 -18.63 -12.75
C ASP A 77 -3.60 -18.82 -13.44
N ALA A 78 -3.72 -19.84 -14.29
CA ALA A 78 -4.98 -20.19 -14.96
C ALA A 78 -6.07 -20.56 -13.95
N ASP A 79 -5.68 -21.07 -12.78
CA ASP A 79 -6.54 -21.11 -11.60
C ASP A 79 -6.33 -19.83 -10.77
N TRP A 80 -7.36 -18.97 -10.70
CA TRP A 80 -7.33 -17.72 -9.93
C TRP A 80 -7.03 -17.93 -8.43
N ARG A 81 -7.24 -19.15 -7.92
CA ARG A 81 -6.90 -19.54 -6.54
C ARG A 81 -5.39 -19.70 -6.33
N GLY A 82 -4.63 -19.88 -7.41
CA GLY A 82 -3.17 -19.92 -7.39
C GLY A 82 -2.50 -18.55 -7.47
N THR A 83 -3.27 -17.47 -7.67
CA THR A 83 -2.71 -16.14 -7.89
C THR A 83 -1.97 -15.63 -6.66
N LYS A 84 -0.71 -15.26 -6.87
CA LYS A 84 0.11 -14.51 -5.93
C LYS A 84 0.40 -13.13 -6.48
N GLY A 85 0.66 -12.18 -5.59
CA GLY A 85 1.01 -10.84 -6.03
C GLY A 85 1.50 -9.92 -4.93
N ILE A 86 2.05 -8.80 -5.35
CA ILE A 86 2.40 -7.69 -4.48
C ILE A 86 1.63 -6.46 -4.97
N GLN A 87 1.09 -5.70 -4.02
CA GLN A 87 0.63 -4.34 -4.24
C GLN A 87 1.39 -3.43 -3.28
N ALA A 88 1.94 -2.35 -3.77
CA ALA A 88 2.70 -1.43 -2.94
C ALA A 88 2.41 0.01 -3.30
N THR A 89 2.55 0.88 -2.30
CA THR A 89 2.53 2.34 -2.45
C THR A 89 3.82 2.87 -1.88
N GLY A 90 4.37 3.95 -2.45
CA GLY A 90 5.62 4.51 -1.99
C GLY A 90 6.03 5.74 -2.77
N GLU A 91 7.32 6.06 -2.66
CA GLU A 91 7.92 7.21 -3.32
C GLU A 91 8.95 6.79 -4.37
N ALA A 92 8.90 7.44 -5.53
CA ALA A 92 9.90 7.35 -6.57
C ALA A 92 10.91 8.49 -6.45
N GLN A 93 12.20 8.18 -6.54
CA GLN A 93 13.29 9.15 -6.52
C GLN A 93 14.32 8.81 -7.59
N VAL A 94 14.76 9.81 -8.35
CA VAL A 94 15.86 9.65 -9.31
C VAL A 94 17.17 9.38 -8.55
N VAL A 95 17.90 8.35 -8.96
CA VAL A 95 19.16 7.96 -8.32
C VAL A 95 20.30 8.77 -8.93
N LEU A 96 20.82 9.73 -8.15
CA LEU A 96 21.93 10.59 -8.57
C LEU A 96 23.31 10.08 -8.10
N ASN A 97 23.35 9.29 -7.02
CA ASN A 97 24.59 8.78 -6.47
C ASN A 97 25.20 7.71 -7.39
N PRO A 98 26.42 7.92 -7.95
CA PRO A 98 27.05 6.96 -8.86
C PRO A 98 27.23 5.56 -8.27
N ALA A 99 27.46 5.45 -6.96
CA ALA A 99 27.62 4.16 -6.29
C ALA A 99 26.29 3.38 -6.21
N GLU A 100 25.17 4.08 -6.03
CA GLU A 100 23.83 3.47 -6.04
C GLU A 100 23.40 3.11 -7.47
N VAL A 101 23.69 3.98 -8.45
CA VAL A 101 23.49 3.65 -9.87
C VAL A 101 24.26 2.39 -10.26
N LYS A 102 25.52 2.27 -9.82
CA LYS A 102 26.31 1.06 -10.06
C LYS A 102 25.66 -0.17 -9.42
N ARG A 103 25.24 -0.08 -8.15
CA ARG A 103 24.56 -1.18 -7.44
C ARG A 103 23.29 -1.63 -8.17
N ALA A 104 22.42 -0.71 -8.54
CA ALA A 104 21.21 -1.02 -9.29
C ALA A 104 21.54 -1.71 -10.64
N LYS A 105 22.57 -1.23 -11.36
CA LYS A 105 23.03 -1.88 -12.60
C LYS A 105 23.56 -3.29 -12.38
N ASP A 106 24.34 -3.51 -11.33
CA ASP A 106 24.87 -4.83 -10.98
C ASP A 106 23.70 -5.80 -10.68
N LEU A 107 22.67 -5.35 -9.96
CA LEU A 107 21.44 -6.11 -9.74
C LEU A 107 20.71 -6.44 -11.06
N PHE A 108 20.58 -5.47 -11.97
CA PHE A 108 19.97 -5.69 -13.30
C PHE A 108 20.74 -6.73 -14.11
N LEU A 109 22.06 -6.67 -14.12
CA LEU A 109 22.90 -7.64 -14.83
C LEU A 109 22.84 -9.03 -14.20
N ALA A 110 22.70 -9.12 -12.88
CA ALA A 110 22.53 -10.39 -12.17
C ALA A 110 21.18 -11.04 -12.50
N LYS A 111 20.08 -10.27 -12.45
CA LYS A 111 18.72 -10.77 -12.73
C LYS A 111 18.43 -10.99 -14.21
N PHE A 112 19.01 -10.14 -15.08
CA PHE A 112 18.82 -10.19 -16.53
C PHE A 112 20.16 -10.15 -17.27
N PRO A 113 20.89 -11.29 -17.35
CA PRO A 113 22.18 -11.35 -18.03
C PRO A 113 22.14 -10.89 -19.50
N SER A 114 20.99 -11.01 -20.17
CA SER A 114 20.76 -10.55 -21.54
C SER A 114 20.84 -9.03 -21.72
N LEU A 115 20.79 -8.24 -20.64
CA LEU A 115 20.96 -6.78 -20.68
C LEU A 115 22.43 -6.36 -20.79
N ALA A 116 23.38 -7.29 -20.70
CA ALA A 116 24.80 -7.01 -20.88
C ALA A 116 25.05 -6.31 -22.22
N GLY A 117 25.71 -5.15 -22.19
CA GLY A 117 25.96 -4.31 -23.38
C GLY A 117 24.77 -3.48 -23.88
N SER A 118 23.54 -3.74 -23.41
CA SER A 118 22.32 -3.00 -23.78
C SER A 118 21.95 -1.88 -22.81
N LEU A 119 22.55 -1.87 -21.61
CA LEU A 119 22.50 -0.76 -20.64
C LEU A 119 23.35 0.44 -21.11
N ALA A 120 23.18 0.83 -22.37
CA ALA A 120 23.85 1.97 -23.00
C ALA A 120 23.18 3.30 -22.62
N ALA A 121 23.94 4.38 -22.80
CA ALA A 121 23.73 5.71 -22.22
C ALA A 121 22.35 6.34 -22.48
N ASN A 122 21.97 7.25 -21.57
CA ASN A 122 20.78 8.10 -21.59
C ASN A 122 19.51 7.49 -20.96
N VAL A 123 19.67 6.88 -19.79
CA VAL A 123 18.56 6.39 -18.96
C VAL A 123 18.71 6.86 -17.53
N SER A 124 17.57 7.13 -16.89
CA SER A 124 17.49 7.47 -15.48
C SER A 124 17.09 6.23 -14.69
N VAL A 125 17.85 5.94 -13.64
CA VAL A 125 17.47 4.93 -12.65
C VAL A 125 16.62 5.61 -11.60
N PHE A 126 15.48 5.00 -11.27
CA PHE A 126 14.60 5.44 -10.20
C PHE A 126 14.59 4.38 -9.10
N ARG A 127 14.76 4.84 -7.86
CA ARG A 127 14.48 4.06 -6.66
C ARG A 127 13.03 4.26 -6.30
N LEU A 128 12.30 3.17 -6.13
CA LEU A 128 10.97 3.13 -5.56
C LEU A 128 11.12 2.59 -4.14
N SER A 129 10.82 3.43 -3.16
CA SER A 129 10.83 3.06 -1.74
C SER A 129 9.40 2.84 -1.32
N PRO A 130 8.93 1.57 -1.17
CA PRO A 130 7.60 1.32 -0.64
C PRO A 130 7.48 1.97 0.73
N SER A 131 6.35 2.59 0.96
CA SER A 131 5.88 3.00 2.27
C SER A 131 4.78 2.09 2.78
N GLU A 132 4.18 1.31 1.88
CA GLU A 132 3.22 0.26 2.16
C GLU A 132 3.45 -0.90 1.17
N LEU A 133 3.44 -2.14 1.65
CA LEU A 133 3.51 -3.35 0.81
C LEU A 133 2.51 -4.39 1.32
N GLN A 134 1.63 -4.84 0.44
CA GLN A 134 0.68 -5.91 0.65
C GLN A 134 1.06 -7.11 -0.21
N PHE A 135 1.03 -8.30 0.39
CA PHE A 135 1.21 -9.55 -0.31
C PHE A 135 -0.14 -10.25 -0.47
N ILE A 136 -0.41 -10.72 -1.68
CA ILE A 136 -1.59 -11.48 -2.04
C ILE A 136 -1.15 -12.94 -2.17
N ASP A 137 -1.75 -13.83 -1.38
CA ASP A 137 -1.60 -15.27 -1.54
C ASP A 137 -2.95 -15.97 -1.46
N ASN A 138 -3.51 -16.33 -2.62
CA ASN A 138 -4.79 -17.02 -2.68
C ASN A 138 -4.70 -18.53 -2.42
N THR A 139 -3.49 -19.10 -2.32
CA THR A 139 -3.32 -20.56 -2.19
C THR A 139 -3.78 -21.09 -0.84
N THR A 140 -3.90 -20.21 0.16
CA THR A 140 -4.29 -20.52 1.55
C THR A 140 -5.70 -20.05 1.90
N SER A 141 -6.42 -19.42 0.97
CA SER A 141 -7.74 -18.83 1.21
C SER A 141 -8.86 -19.89 1.23
N GLU A 142 -9.50 -20.08 2.39
CA GLU A 142 -10.84 -20.67 2.44
C GLU A 142 -11.83 -19.67 1.82
N SER A 143 -12.39 -20.04 0.67
CA SER A 143 -13.32 -19.18 -0.08
C SER A 143 -14.46 -18.67 0.81
N THR A 144 -14.44 -17.38 1.15
CA THR A 144 -15.54 -16.75 1.85
C THR A 144 -16.71 -16.59 0.88
N ASN A 145 -17.91 -17.00 1.32
CA ASN A 145 -19.11 -17.13 0.48
C ASN A 145 -19.77 -15.77 0.16
N ARG A 146 -18.98 -14.72 -0.06
CA ARG A 146 -19.45 -13.37 -0.44
C ARG A 146 -19.15 -13.18 -1.93
N GLY A 147 -20.19 -13.02 -2.75
CA GLY A 147 -20.02 -12.78 -4.19
C GLY A 147 -19.11 -11.59 -4.48
N GLY A 148 -17.91 -11.87 -4.99
CA GLY A 148 -16.81 -10.95 -5.25
C GLY A 148 -15.48 -11.72 -5.20
N ILE A 149 -14.41 -11.21 -5.85
CA ILE A 149 -13.07 -11.80 -5.72
C ILE A 149 -12.46 -11.27 -4.42
N ASP A 150 -12.47 -12.08 -3.36
CA ASP A 150 -11.81 -11.77 -2.08
C ASP A 150 -10.38 -12.33 -2.13
N PHE A 151 -9.40 -11.43 -2.22
CA PHE A 151 -7.98 -11.77 -2.18
C PHE A 151 -7.50 -11.74 -0.73
N HIS A 152 -6.86 -12.80 -0.25
CA HIS A 152 -6.20 -12.76 1.05
C HIS A 152 -4.99 -11.82 0.95
N ARG A 153 -5.08 -10.68 1.65
CA ARG A 153 -4.08 -9.60 1.63
C ARG A 153 -3.48 -9.45 3.02
N ASP A 154 -2.19 -9.75 3.13
CA ASP A 154 -1.43 -9.42 4.33
C ASP A 154 -0.74 -8.09 4.11
N LEU A 155 -0.95 -7.13 5.03
CA LEU A 155 -0.10 -5.94 5.07
C LEU A 155 1.24 -6.33 5.68
N VAL A 156 2.27 -6.25 4.86
CA VAL A 156 3.59 -6.80 5.16
C VAL A 156 4.59 -5.72 5.57
N TYR A 157 4.46 -4.54 5.00
CA TYR A 157 5.35 -3.41 5.26
C TYR A 157 4.52 -2.14 5.35
N SER A 158 4.75 -1.31 6.37
CA SER A 158 4.22 0.06 6.40
C SER A 158 5.11 0.98 7.21
N VAL A 159 5.51 2.12 6.64
CA VAL A 159 6.19 3.21 7.38
C VAL A 159 5.22 4.27 7.89
N PHE A 160 3.96 4.25 7.43
CA PHE A 160 2.92 5.22 7.80
C PHE A 160 1.92 4.72 8.83
N ARG A 161 2.11 3.50 9.37
CA ARG A 161 1.28 3.01 10.49
C ARG A 161 1.60 3.64 11.83
N GLU A 162 2.60 4.51 11.90
CA GLU A 162 2.94 5.25 13.11
C GLU A 162 2.90 6.73 12.78
N LEU A 163 1.81 7.40 13.17
CA LEU A 163 1.92 8.79 13.59
C LEU A 163 3.14 8.84 14.53
N PRO A 164 4.11 9.76 14.34
CA PRO A 164 5.18 9.96 15.31
C PRO A 164 4.56 9.95 16.70
N GLN A 165 5.12 9.20 17.66
CA GLN A 165 4.46 8.96 18.95
C GLN A 165 3.92 10.25 19.60
N GLN A 166 4.62 11.37 19.41
CA GLN A 166 4.19 12.71 19.85
C GLN A 166 2.91 13.22 19.14
N ASP A 167 2.77 13.00 17.84
CA ASP A 167 1.57 13.38 17.08
C ASP A 167 0.39 12.45 17.42
N ALA A 168 0.65 11.16 17.61
CA ALA A 168 -0.34 10.19 18.07
C ALA A 168 -0.83 10.52 19.48
N GLU A 169 0.07 10.87 20.40
CA GLU A 169 -0.25 11.30 21.77
C GLU A 169 -0.99 12.64 21.78
N THR A 170 -0.63 13.57 20.90
CA THR A 170 -1.30 14.87 20.78
C THR A 170 -2.72 14.72 20.23
N LEU A 171 -2.91 13.90 19.20
CA LEU A 171 -4.24 13.53 18.71
C LEU A 171 -4.99 12.79 19.83
N ALA A 172 -4.37 11.80 20.49
CA ALA A 172 -5.00 11.07 21.60
C ALA A 172 -5.46 11.92 22.77
N ALA A 173 -4.73 12.97 23.09
CA ALA A 173 -5.10 13.88 24.14
C ALA A 173 -6.31 14.77 23.78
N GLN A 174 -6.54 15.04 22.50
CA GLN A 174 -7.66 15.88 22.03
C GLN A 174 -8.97 15.11 21.90
N LEU A 175 -8.89 13.80 22.06
CA LEU A 175 -9.89 12.84 21.67
C LEU A 175 -10.61 12.40 23.01
N ASN A 176 -11.96 12.32 23.04
CA ASN A 176 -12.89 11.98 24.14
C ASN A 176 -13.56 10.59 23.96
N THR A 177 -13.49 9.71 24.97
CA THR A 177 -14.08 8.37 24.88
C THR A 177 -15.55 8.52 25.14
N MET A 178 -16.36 7.90 24.30
CA MET A 178 -17.77 7.65 24.60
C MET A 178 -18.04 6.16 24.61
N GLU A 179 -18.79 5.72 25.60
CA GLU A 179 -19.42 4.40 25.63
C GLU A 179 -20.88 4.58 25.21
N VAL A 180 -21.35 3.67 24.36
CA VAL A 180 -22.71 3.70 23.82
C VAL A 180 -23.33 2.32 23.97
N ASP A 181 -24.59 2.29 24.40
CA ASP A 181 -25.32 1.04 24.52
C ASP A 181 -25.69 0.49 23.13
N ALA A 182 -25.81 -0.84 23.03
CA ALA A 182 -26.24 -1.50 21.81
C ALA A 182 -27.60 -0.94 21.33
N GLY A 183 -27.68 -0.63 20.03
CA GLY A 183 -28.86 -0.02 19.42
C GLY A 183 -28.90 1.52 19.47
N THR A 184 -27.91 2.16 20.08
CA THR A 184 -27.79 3.63 20.06
C THR A 184 -27.37 4.12 18.68
N VAL A 185 -28.10 5.09 18.12
CA VAL A 185 -27.74 5.73 16.85
C VAL A 185 -26.70 6.82 17.11
N ILE A 186 -25.47 6.61 16.64
CA ILE A 186 -24.34 7.52 16.87
C ILE A 186 -24.27 8.62 15.79
N VAL A 187 -24.64 8.32 14.54
CA VAL A 187 -24.61 9.25 13.40
C VAL A 187 -25.87 9.13 12.57
N ARG A 188 -26.39 10.27 12.06
CA ARG A 188 -27.52 10.32 11.11
C ARG A 188 -27.10 10.96 9.81
N GLN A 189 -27.54 10.41 8.69
CA GLN A 189 -27.31 10.99 7.37
C GLN A 189 -27.91 12.40 7.30
N GLY A 190 -27.14 13.36 6.79
CA GLY A 190 -27.54 14.77 6.69
C GLY A 190 -27.31 15.60 7.96
N ALA A 191 -26.83 14.99 9.05
CA ALA A 191 -26.29 15.76 10.18
C ALA A 191 -25.04 16.55 9.74
N PRO A 192 -24.71 17.66 10.43
CA PRO A 192 -23.46 18.39 10.21
C PRO A 192 -22.25 17.44 10.24
N ALA A 193 -21.35 17.55 9.26
CA ALA A 193 -20.12 16.76 9.21
C ALA A 193 -19.03 17.44 10.03
N ASP A 194 -19.20 17.47 11.35
CA ASP A 194 -18.30 18.12 12.31
C ASP A 194 -17.54 17.13 13.20
N LYS A 195 -17.80 15.82 13.08
CA LYS A 195 -17.19 14.76 13.91
C LYS A 195 -16.74 13.56 13.09
N PHE A 196 -15.71 12.88 13.56
CA PHE A 196 -15.30 11.56 13.12
C PHE A 196 -15.25 10.61 14.32
N PHE A 197 -15.71 9.38 14.14
CA PHE A 197 -15.74 8.37 15.21
C PHE A 197 -14.76 7.25 14.90
N ILE A 198 -14.01 6.81 15.91
CA ILE A 198 -13.14 5.64 15.86
C ILE A 198 -13.72 4.59 16.82
N ILE A 199 -13.98 3.39 16.31
CA ILE A 199 -14.55 2.28 17.10
C ILE A 199 -13.40 1.54 17.75
N ILE A 200 -13.23 1.75 19.06
CA ILE A 200 -12.16 1.12 19.86
C ILE A 200 -12.55 -0.31 20.24
N ASP A 201 -13.82 -0.53 20.60
CA ASP A 201 -14.40 -1.84 20.90
C ASP A 201 -15.90 -1.83 20.58
N GLY A 202 -16.42 -2.96 20.10
CA GLY A 202 -17.82 -3.12 19.67
C GLY A 202 -18.03 -3.21 18.15
N GLU A 203 -19.30 -3.24 17.73
CA GLU A 203 -19.72 -3.31 16.33
C GLU A 203 -20.76 -2.22 16.04
N VAL A 204 -20.65 -1.55 14.90
CA VAL A 204 -21.67 -0.63 14.40
C VAL A 204 -22.30 -1.17 13.12
N GLU A 205 -23.56 -0.81 12.92
CA GLU A 205 -24.31 -1.11 11.70
C GLU A 205 -24.65 0.20 10.98
N ILE A 206 -24.42 0.24 9.67
CA ILE A 206 -24.81 1.37 8.83
C ILE A 206 -26.12 1.02 8.15
N ILE A 207 -27.18 1.75 8.48
CA ILE A 207 -28.53 1.56 7.93
C ILE A 207 -28.85 2.76 7.04
N ARG A 208 -29.29 2.50 5.81
CA ARG A 208 -29.92 3.51 4.95
C ARG A 208 -31.40 3.21 4.86
N GLU A 209 -32.21 4.25 5.01
CA GLU A 209 -33.66 4.16 4.89
C GLU A 209 -34.05 4.78 3.55
N ASP A 210 -34.38 3.94 2.57
CA ASP A 210 -34.89 4.34 1.26
C ASP A 210 -36.35 3.91 1.17
N ASP A 211 -37.27 4.83 0.85
CA ASP A 211 -38.71 4.57 0.64
C ASP A 211 -39.41 3.74 1.74
N GLY A 212 -39.05 3.96 3.00
CA GLY A 212 -39.64 3.26 4.15
C GLY A 212 -39.17 1.81 4.34
N GLN A 213 -38.16 1.37 3.59
CA GLN A 213 -37.45 0.11 3.83
C GLN A 213 -36.04 0.37 4.36
N GLN A 214 -35.71 -0.22 5.51
CA GLN A 214 -34.35 -0.20 6.06
C GLN A 214 -33.47 -1.19 5.31
N ARG A 215 -32.34 -0.72 4.79
CA ARG A 215 -31.30 -1.54 4.15
C ARG A 215 -29.98 -1.36 4.89
N THR A 216 -29.47 -2.45 5.44
CA THR A 216 -28.12 -2.51 6.01
C THR A 216 -27.09 -2.39 4.88
N LEU A 217 -26.25 -1.37 4.95
CA LEU A 217 -25.21 -1.10 3.97
C LEU A 217 -23.87 -1.74 4.33
N ALA A 218 -23.59 -1.91 5.63
CA ALA A 218 -22.41 -2.60 6.12
C ALA A 218 -22.64 -3.07 7.57
N THR A 219 -22.17 -4.28 7.86
CA THR A 219 -22.11 -4.84 9.22
C THR A 219 -20.66 -5.27 9.43
N ARG A 220 -20.02 -4.74 10.47
CA ARG A 220 -18.64 -5.04 10.95
C ARG A 220 -17.53 -4.13 10.44
N ALA A 221 -17.22 -3.13 11.24
CA ALA A 221 -15.85 -2.65 11.40
C ALA A 221 -15.36 -3.11 12.77
N ARG A 222 -14.60 -4.22 12.85
CA ARG A 222 -13.71 -4.48 13.98
C ARG A 222 -12.37 -3.88 13.60
N LEU A 223 -11.98 -2.78 14.23
CA LEU A 223 -10.60 -2.34 14.18
C LEU A 223 -9.78 -3.21 15.15
N HIS A 224 -8.56 -3.55 14.74
CA HIS A 224 -7.65 -4.40 15.52
C HIS A 224 -7.27 -3.66 16.82
N PRO A 225 -6.85 -4.33 17.92
CA PRO A 225 -6.75 -3.74 19.27
C PRO A 225 -5.69 -2.64 19.49
N ARG A 226 -5.27 -1.92 18.45
CA ARG A 226 -4.28 -0.84 18.53
C ARG A 226 -4.80 0.52 18.04
N ASP A 227 -6.02 0.60 17.54
CA ASP A 227 -6.61 1.86 17.07
C ASP A 227 -7.45 2.51 18.19
N ALA A 228 -6.83 2.74 19.34
CA ALA A 228 -7.47 3.41 20.47
C ALA A 228 -7.14 4.89 20.44
N VAL A 229 -7.96 5.68 19.74
CA VAL A 229 -7.91 7.14 19.89
C VAL A 229 -9.30 7.76 19.67
N ARG A 230 -10.08 7.85 20.77
CA ARG A 230 -10.84 8.97 21.40
C ARG A 230 -11.43 10.11 20.42
N ASP A 231 -12.46 10.92 20.71
CA ASP A 231 -13.14 11.96 19.83
C ASP A 231 -13.02 13.47 20.25
N GLY A 232 -12.62 14.41 19.39
CA GLY A 232 -12.26 15.78 19.80
C GLY A 232 -13.21 16.86 19.28
N THR A 233 -13.81 17.61 20.22
CA THR A 233 -14.56 18.87 20.01
C THR A 233 -13.69 20.03 19.60
#